data_AF-A0A953H6E9-F1
#
_entry.id   AF-A0A953H6E9-F1
#
_cell.length_a   1.000
_cell.length_b   1.000
_cell.length_c   1.000
_cell.angle_alpha   90.00
_cell.angle_beta   90.00
_cell.angle_gamma   90.00
#
_symmetry.space_group_name_H-M   'P 1'
#
loop_
_entity.id
_entity.type
_entity.pdbx_description
1 polymer ?
#
loop_
_entity_poly.entity_id
_entity_poly.type
_entity_poly.pdbx_seq_one_letter_code
_entity_poly.pdbx_strand_id
1 'polypeptide(L)'
;MSQPKDIDFNQEQHQSPTGMFIEFFFLMRKFFRTSSVLVIYLLLKLEWQYYVYIGLGMLFLIGVTGFFAYLSFRNTLFYIDKLHQEFVLQRGIINKEKHVIQLDKILQVNINQNFWQRIFDVYAVEIETAGSKKTEAKIKALNQDIAFSLKNALLERTSSNPESGIDMAEQGEDRSREIVNEKIKISSGQIILYAFTADYIRSFLVMMGIIFSFYSRIREYFENFRQSVDEWENAALSYFETHSIPLAIGLLFMLSILVNAIRNIITYYGLQIKPEKSSSWISYGLISRHNTLLQNNRIQTFSITTQWIQKILGLYKVRVTQISSDIQADKKAKVNIVGLKKEQVQQLFEQIYQESFPGFRQRFTADNRLAILPVLLYILLPILITATIGYWQILPVYLYAAAAAFLILMGFLIRRYVRTYCLYLQDEYLMLEYKMWTEKKTILRIKDIQSVRIQQYAWHRSLGLGHITFQTAGGDIHFMYGEMKMLQQLADWVLYRIESNQANVPFLYSKETEPDLAHRM
;
A
#
# COMPACT_ATOMS: atom_id res chain seq x y z
N MET A 1 -11.04 19.82 21.27
CA MET A 1 -10.21 20.35 20.16
C MET A 1 -10.03 21.82 20.48
N SER A 2 -8.85 22.24 20.94
CA SER A 2 -8.54 23.67 21.18
C SER A 2 -8.61 24.40 19.83
N GLN A 3 -9.19 25.60 19.81
CA GLN A 3 -9.18 26.43 18.60
C GLN A 3 -7.73 26.73 18.19
N PRO A 4 -7.40 26.72 16.89
CA PRO A 4 -6.08 27.10 16.42
C PRO A 4 -5.80 28.52 16.87
N LYS A 5 -4.68 28.75 17.57
CA LYS A 5 -4.19 30.11 17.82
C LYS A 5 -3.94 30.77 16.46
N ASP A 6 -4.36 32.02 16.35
CA ASP A 6 -4.10 32.85 15.18
C ASP A 6 -2.61 33.20 15.18
N ILE A 7 -1.84 32.54 14.32
CA ILE A 7 -0.38 32.65 14.23
C ILE A 7 -0.06 33.44 12.97
N ASP A 8 0.65 34.55 13.10
CA ASP A 8 1.09 35.33 11.94
C ASP A 8 2.30 34.68 11.26
N PHE A 9 2.03 33.95 10.18
CA PHE A 9 3.07 33.33 9.36
C PHE A 9 3.83 34.33 8.48
N ASN A 10 3.52 35.63 8.52
CA ASN A 10 4.33 36.65 7.83
C ASN A 10 5.70 36.87 8.50
N GLN A 11 5.87 36.38 9.73
CA GLN A 11 7.13 36.41 10.46
C GLN A 11 7.85 35.07 10.39
N GLU A 12 9.17 35.10 10.51
CA GLU A 12 10.00 33.89 10.54
C GLU A 12 9.64 33.00 11.72
N GLN A 13 9.33 31.74 11.43
CA GLN A 13 9.04 30.71 12.41
C GLN A 13 10.13 29.64 12.39
N HIS A 14 10.45 29.12 13.57
CA HIS A 14 11.36 28.00 13.74
C HIS A 14 10.62 26.70 13.96
N GLN A 15 11.32 25.58 13.76
CA GLN A 15 10.83 24.29 14.22
C GLN A 15 10.61 24.29 15.75
N SER A 16 9.80 23.35 16.23
CA SER A 16 9.67 23.13 17.68
C SER A 16 11.03 22.79 18.29
N PRO A 17 11.38 23.28 19.50
CA PRO A 17 12.65 22.95 20.17
C PRO A 17 12.94 21.46 20.28
N THR A 18 11.90 20.62 20.43
CA THR A 18 12.03 19.16 20.44
C THR A 18 12.38 18.57 19.06
N GLY A 19 12.30 19.37 18.00
CA GLY A 19 12.73 19.05 16.65
C GLY A 19 14.21 18.70 16.53
N MET A 20 15.05 19.19 17.43
CA MET A 20 16.45 18.73 17.53
C MET A 20 16.53 17.22 17.77
N PHE A 21 15.72 16.68 18.69
CA PHE A 21 15.70 15.24 18.95
C PHE A 21 15.18 14.47 17.74
N ILE A 22 14.17 15.01 17.04
CA ILE A 22 13.66 14.39 15.82
C ILE A 22 14.75 14.30 14.75
N GLU A 23 15.53 15.37 14.55
CA GLU A 23 16.67 15.36 13.64
C GLU A 23 17.73 14.35 14.05
N PHE A 24 18.06 14.32 15.35
CA PHE A 24 19.00 13.34 15.91
C PHE A 24 18.57 11.91 15.60
N PHE A 25 17.34 11.53 15.92
CA PHE A 25 16.84 10.18 15.67
C PHE A 25 16.77 9.84 14.18
N PHE A 26 16.48 10.83 13.32
CA PHE A 26 16.43 10.61 11.88
C PHE A 26 17.82 10.34 11.30
N LEU A 27 18.82 11.13 11.71
CA LEU A 27 20.23 10.92 11.34
C LEU A 27 20.75 9.59 11.89
N MET A 28 20.46 9.29 13.15
CA MET A 28 20.85 8.05 13.81
C MET A 28 20.29 6.83 13.09
N ARG A 29 18.99 6.85 12.76
CA ARG A 29 18.34 5.78 11.98
C ARG A 29 18.96 5.62 10.59
N LYS A 30 19.28 6.72 9.91
CA LYS A 30 19.92 6.68 8.59
C LYS A 30 21.31 6.02 8.67
N PHE A 31 22.08 6.36 9.70
CA PHE A 31 23.37 5.74 9.97
C PHE A 31 23.21 4.25 10.25
N PHE A 32 22.37 3.85 11.21
CA PHE A 32 22.15 2.43 11.54
C PHE A 32 21.68 1.63 10.33
N ARG A 33 20.78 2.16 9.50
CA ARG A 33 20.34 1.45 8.29
C ARG A 33 21.49 1.19 7.32
N THR A 34 22.35 2.18 7.12
CA THR A 34 23.46 2.11 6.15
C THR A 34 24.61 1.24 6.68
N SER A 35 24.87 1.32 7.98
CA SER A 35 25.99 0.66 8.64
C SER A 35 25.63 -0.67 9.30
N SER A 36 24.36 -1.08 9.30
CA SER A 36 23.86 -2.26 10.03
C SER A 36 24.63 -3.54 9.70
N VAL A 37 24.88 -3.83 8.42
CA VAL A 37 25.62 -5.00 7.98
C VAL A 37 27.05 -4.99 8.51
N LEU A 38 27.70 -3.83 8.46
CA LEU A 38 29.07 -3.65 8.96
C LEU A 38 29.13 -3.79 10.48
N VAL A 39 28.20 -3.16 11.21
CA VAL A 39 28.14 -3.28 12.68
C VAL A 39 27.89 -4.73 13.10
N ILE A 40 26.95 -5.44 12.45
CA ILE A 40 26.68 -6.85 12.72
C ILE A 40 27.90 -7.71 12.39
N TYR A 41 28.54 -7.49 11.24
CA TYR A 41 29.76 -8.21 10.87
C TYR A 41 30.90 -8.00 11.89
N LEU A 42 31.11 -6.75 12.34
CA LEU A 42 32.10 -6.43 13.36
C LEU A 42 31.77 -7.10 14.70
N LEU A 43 30.50 -7.07 15.12
CA LEU A 43 30.05 -7.73 16.35
C LEU A 43 30.21 -9.25 16.31
N LEU A 44 30.09 -9.88 15.14
CA LEU A 44 30.21 -11.34 15.01
C LEU A 44 31.65 -11.82 14.87
N LYS A 45 32.55 -10.98 14.35
CA LYS A 45 33.93 -11.38 14.01
C LYS A 45 34.97 -10.93 15.02
N LEU A 46 34.71 -9.85 15.76
CA LEU A 46 35.69 -9.27 16.68
C LEU A 46 35.73 -10.01 18.01
N GLU A 47 36.94 -10.13 18.55
CA GLU A 47 37.16 -10.61 19.91
C GLU A 47 36.67 -9.59 20.95
N TRP A 48 36.40 -10.07 22.16
CA TRP A 48 35.81 -9.29 23.25
C TRP A 48 36.59 -8.01 23.60
N GLN A 49 37.92 -8.05 23.48
CA GLN A 49 38.79 -6.89 23.74
C GLN A 49 38.51 -5.69 22.82
N TYR A 50 37.93 -5.91 21.63
CA TYR A 50 37.64 -4.84 20.69
C TYR A 50 36.27 -4.18 20.90
N TYR A 51 35.40 -4.73 21.75
CA TYR A 51 34.08 -4.14 22.02
C TYR A 51 34.16 -2.78 22.72
N VAL A 52 35.22 -2.50 23.48
CA VAL A 52 35.44 -1.19 24.10
C VAL A 52 35.62 -0.10 23.04
N TYR A 53 36.40 -0.36 21.98
CA TYR A 53 36.57 0.59 20.88
C TYR A 53 35.29 0.79 20.08
N ILE A 54 34.49 -0.28 19.91
CA ILE A 54 33.15 -0.16 19.31
C ILE A 54 32.26 0.75 20.17
N GLY A 55 32.26 0.57 21.49
CA GLY A 55 31.51 1.40 22.43
C GLY A 55 31.92 2.88 22.37
N LEU A 56 33.24 3.16 22.39
CA LEU A 56 33.78 4.51 22.23
C LEU A 56 33.41 5.13 20.87
N GLY A 57 33.48 4.34 19.80
CA GLY A 57 33.05 4.76 18.46
C GLY A 57 31.57 5.11 18.42
N MET A 58 30.70 4.33 19.07
CA MET A 58 29.27 4.63 19.18
C MET A 58 29.01 5.91 19.98
N LEU A 59 29.72 6.12 21.10
CA LEU A 59 29.60 7.35 21.90
C LEU A 59 30.02 8.59 21.12
N PHE A 60 31.17 8.52 20.44
CA PHE A 60 31.63 9.60 19.56
C PHE A 60 30.59 9.89 18.47
N LEU A 61 30.04 8.86 17.85
CA LEU A 61 29.01 8.99 16.82
C LEU A 61 27.73 9.63 17.36
N ILE A 62 27.29 9.28 18.56
CA ILE A 62 26.15 9.92 19.24
C ILE A 62 26.42 11.41 19.43
N GLY A 63 27.60 11.78 19.94
CA GLY A 63 27.99 13.17 20.14
C GLY A 63 28.00 13.98 18.84
N VAL A 64 28.66 13.47 17.80
CA VAL A 64 28.73 14.12 16.48
C VAL A 64 27.33 14.24 15.87
N THR A 65 26.50 13.19 15.95
CA THR A 65 25.14 13.24 15.42
C THR A 65 24.29 14.26 16.17
N GLY A 66 24.41 14.36 17.49
CA GLY A 66 23.74 15.36 18.32
C GLY A 66 24.13 16.79 17.94
N PHE A 67 25.42 17.03 17.72
CA PHE A 67 25.94 18.32 17.27
C PHE A 67 25.35 18.73 15.91
N PHE A 68 25.38 17.85 14.92
CA PHE A 68 24.78 18.14 13.61
C PHE A 68 23.25 18.30 13.69
N ALA A 69 22.56 17.53 14.52
CA ALA A 69 21.12 17.68 14.74
C ALA A 69 20.77 19.06 15.32
N TYR A 70 21.55 19.55 16.30
CA TYR A 70 21.40 20.89 16.85
C TYR A 70 21.57 21.98 15.80
N LEU A 71 22.63 21.91 14.99
CA LEU A 71 22.88 22.89 13.92
C LEU A 71 21.77 22.87 12.87
N SER A 72 21.29 21.67 12.49
CA SER A 72 20.17 21.52 11.54
C SER A 72 18.90 22.16 12.08
N PHE A 73 18.59 21.92 13.35
CA PHE A 73 17.42 22.49 14.02
C PHE A 73 17.49 24.03 14.02
N ARG A 74 18.62 24.61 14.45
CA ARG A 74 18.81 26.07 14.54
C ARG A 74 18.68 26.76 13.18
N ASN A 75 19.21 26.15 12.14
CA ASN A 75 19.23 26.74 10.81
C ASN A 75 17.96 26.49 9.98
N THR A 76 16.94 25.82 10.54
CA THR A 76 15.68 25.60 9.82
C THR A 76 14.64 26.66 10.19
N LEU A 77 14.21 27.42 9.17
CA LEU A 77 13.31 28.57 9.27
C LEU A 77 12.24 28.47 8.19
N PHE A 78 11.03 28.92 8.48
CA PHE A 78 9.95 29.00 7.49
C PHE A 78 9.02 30.19 7.74
N TYR A 79 8.41 30.71 6.68
CA TYR A 79 7.41 31.78 6.73
C TYR A 79 6.58 31.82 5.44
N ILE A 80 5.48 32.56 5.45
CA ILE A 80 4.64 32.86 4.28
C ILE A 80 4.82 34.35 3.96
N ASP A 81 5.44 34.63 2.82
CA ASP A 81 5.52 35.98 2.26
C ASP A 81 4.18 36.36 1.63
N LYS A 82 3.40 37.19 2.36
CA LYS A 82 2.09 37.66 1.89
C LYS A 82 2.19 38.64 0.72
N LEU A 83 3.32 39.29 0.48
CA LEU A 83 3.49 40.22 -0.65
C LEU A 83 3.65 39.43 -1.95
N HIS A 84 4.50 38.40 -1.93
CA HIS A 84 4.81 37.60 -3.12
C HIS A 84 3.92 36.36 -3.28
N GLN A 85 3.04 36.07 -2.32
CA GLN A 85 2.22 34.84 -2.29
C GLN A 85 3.08 33.57 -2.34
N GLU A 86 4.13 33.54 -1.52
CA GLU A 86 5.11 32.46 -1.50
C GLU A 86 5.30 31.90 -0.10
N PHE A 87 5.34 30.57 0.01
CA PHE A 87 5.86 29.87 1.16
C PHE A 87 7.37 29.69 1.03
N VAL A 88 8.11 30.09 2.06
CA VAL A 88 9.58 30.01 2.08
C VAL A 88 10.03 29.06 3.17
N LEU A 89 10.90 28.11 2.82
CA LEU A 89 11.58 27.20 3.74
C LEU A 89 13.10 27.30 3.54
N GLN A 90 13.80 27.73 4.58
CA GLN A 90 15.25 27.76 4.63
C GLN A 90 15.78 26.65 5.53
N ARG A 91 16.81 25.92 5.07
CA ARG A 91 17.42 24.84 5.86
C ARG A 91 18.87 24.57 5.44
N GLY A 92 19.61 23.88 6.31
CA GLY A 92 20.94 23.37 5.99
C GLY A 92 22.02 23.88 6.94
N ILE A 93 23.14 23.16 7.01
CA ILE A 93 24.24 23.45 7.93
C ILE A 93 25.40 24.09 7.15
N ILE A 94 26.05 23.28 6.31
CA ILE A 94 27.16 23.71 5.43
C ILE A 94 26.58 24.29 4.15
N ASN A 95 25.72 23.52 3.47
CA ASN A 95 24.99 23.97 2.29
C ASN A 95 23.60 24.43 2.74
N LYS A 96 23.36 25.74 2.67
CA LYS A 96 22.05 26.35 2.96
C LYS A 96 21.20 26.36 1.69
N GLU A 97 19.99 25.81 1.80
CA GLU A 97 18.99 25.77 0.75
C GLU A 97 17.83 26.70 1.13
N LYS A 98 17.37 27.53 0.19
CA LYS A 98 16.12 28.29 0.29
C LYS A 98 15.14 27.74 -0.74
N HIS A 99 14.08 27.10 -0.26
CA HIS A 99 12.98 26.61 -1.09
C HIS A 99 11.86 27.64 -1.06
N VAL A 100 11.46 28.12 -2.24
CA VAL A 100 10.42 29.12 -2.42
C VAL A 100 9.32 28.49 -3.25
N ILE A 101 8.12 28.40 -2.68
CA ILE A 101 6.98 27.71 -3.27
C ILE A 101 5.83 28.70 -3.39
N GLN A 102 5.34 28.93 -4.61
CA GLN A 102 4.16 29.77 -4.81
C GLN A 102 2.92 29.07 -4.23
N LEU A 103 2.09 29.82 -3.50
CA LEU A 103 0.94 29.25 -2.77
C LEU A 103 -0.09 28.60 -3.70
N ASP A 104 -0.28 29.13 -4.89
CA ASP A 104 -1.18 28.59 -5.94
C ASP A 104 -0.71 27.23 -6.49
N LYS A 105 0.61 26.96 -6.45
CA LYS A 105 1.18 25.68 -6.84
C LYS A 105 1.07 24.62 -5.75
N ILE A 106 0.70 24.98 -4.52
CA ILE A 106 0.53 24.01 -3.43
C ILE A 106 -0.73 23.21 -3.68
N LEU A 107 -0.55 21.89 -3.77
CA LEU A 107 -1.61 20.96 -4.10
C LEU A 107 -2.11 20.19 -2.88
N GLN A 108 -1.18 19.81 -2.00
CA GLN A 108 -1.48 18.99 -0.83
C GLN A 108 -0.53 19.33 0.30
N VAL A 109 -1.08 19.43 1.50
CA VAL A 109 -0.34 19.60 2.76
C VAL A 109 -0.69 18.45 3.69
N ASN A 110 0.27 17.56 3.91
CA ASN A 110 0.13 16.36 4.72
C ASN A 110 0.73 16.57 6.12
N ILE A 111 -0.04 16.28 7.16
CA ILE A 111 0.41 16.32 8.56
C ILE A 111 0.60 14.89 9.06
N ASN A 112 1.86 14.51 9.28
CA ASN A 112 2.25 13.16 9.70
C ASN A 112 2.92 13.18 11.07
N GLN A 113 2.72 12.14 11.87
CA GLN A 113 3.37 12.00 13.17
C GLN A 113 3.92 10.57 13.32
N ASN A 114 5.23 10.41 13.14
CA ASN A 114 5.92 9.16 13.37
C ASN A 114 6.10 8.87 14.88
N PHE A 115 6.61 7.68 15.21
CA PHE A 115 6.82 7.25 16.60
C PHE A 115 7.56 8.28 17.46
N TRP A 116 8.73 8.76 16.99
CA TRP A 116 9.53 9.72 17.73
C TRP A 116 8.83 11.07 17.85
N GLN A 117 8.21 11.52 16.76
CA GLN A 117 7.40 12.75 16.74
C GLN A 117 6.24 12.69 17.72
N ARG A 118 5.63 11.53 17.93
CA ARG A 118 4.60 11.33 18.94
C ARG A 118 5.13 11.39 20.37
N ILE A 119 6.29 10.80 20.64
CA ILE A 119 6.95 10.89 21.97
C ILE A 119 7.20 12.35 22.34
N PHE A 120 7.63 13.16 21.37
CA PHE A 120 7.96 14.57 21.57
C PHE A 120 6.79 15.54 21.26
N ASP A 121 5.58 15.02 21.03
CA ASP A 121 4.37 15.75 20.65
C ASP A 121 4.54 16.82 19.56
N VAL A 122 5.21 16.42 18.48
CA VAL A 122 5.42 17.25 17.29
C VAL A 122 4.91 16.56 16.04
N TYR A 123 4.77 17.32 14.97
CA TYR A 123 4.20 16.88 13.69
C TYR A 123 5.14 17.26 12.55
N ALA A 124 5.26 16.39 11.54
CA ALA A 124 5.84 16.75 10.26
C ALA A 124 4.77 17.32 9.33
N VAL A 125 5.09 18.43 8.67
CA VAL A 125 4.29 19.02 7.60
C VAL A 125 5.02 18.79 6.28
N GLU A 126 4.37 18.11 5.36
CA GLU A 126 4.87 17.79 4.01
C GLU A 126 4.02 18.53 2.97
N ILE A 127 4.65 19.35 2.15
CA ILE A 127 4.02 20.19 1.13
C ILE A 127 4.36 19.60 -0.24
N GLU A 128 3.33 19.36 -1.04
CA GLU A 128 3.40 18.83 -2.39
C GLU A 128 2.80 19.84 -3.37
N THR A 129 3.44 19.99 -4.54
CA THR A 129 3.14 21.06 -5.50
C THR A 129 3.02 20.56 -6.93
N ALA A 130 2.44 21.39 -7.80
CA ALA A 130 2.31 21.11 -9.21
C ALA A 130 3.68 21.12 -9.92
N GLY A 131 3.96 20.11 -10.76
CA GLY A 131 5.14 20.05 -11.61
C GLY A 131 6.42 19.49 -10.97
N SER A 132 6.48 19.33 -9.64
CA SER A 132 7.64 18.75 -8.95
C SER A 132 7.44 17.27 -8.65
N LYS A 133 8.41 16.42 -9.01
CA LYS A 133 8.31 14.96 -8.86
C LYS A 133 8.63 14.43 -7.45
N LYS A 134 8.60 15.27 -6.41
CA LYS A 134 8.96 14.94 -5.02
C LYS A 134 8.19 15.84 -4.07
N THR A 135 8.08 15.46 -2.79
CA THR A 135 7.69 16.42 -1.73
C THR A 135 8.62 17.63 -1.78
N GLU A 136 8.10 18.80 -2.18
CA GLU A 136 8.92 19.99 -2.47
C GLU A 136 9.46 20.61 -1.18
N ALA A 137 8.63 20.67 -0.14
CA ALA A 137 9.04 21.10 1.20
C ALA A 137 8.57 20.14 2.29
N LYS A 138 9.44 19.91 3.29
CA LYS A 138 9.13 19.09 4.46
C LYS A 138 9.72 19.71 5.71
N ILE A 139 8.84 20.06 6.64
CA ILE A 139 9.19 20.48 8.00
C ILE A 139 9.02 19.27 8.91
N LYS A 140 10.05 18.92 9.68
CA LYS A 140 10.07 17.64 10.41
C LYS A 140 9.43 17.70 11.80
N ALA A 141 9.37 18.88 12.42
CA ALA A 141 8.88 19.01 13.78
C ALA A 141 8.23 20.38 14.01
N LEU A 142 6.90 20.40 14.08
CA LEU A 142 6.09 21.53 14.46
C LEU A 142 5.16 21.13 15.61
N ASN A 143 4.91 22.05 16.52
CA ASN A 143 3.86 21.86 17.53
C ASN A 143 2.51 21.71 16.84
N GLN A 144 1.56 21.03 17.48
CA GLN A 144 0.25 20.74 16.91
C GLN A 144 -0.43 22.01 16.35
N ASP A 145 -0.56 23.04 17.17
CA ASP A 145 -1.27 24.27 16.79
C ASP A 145 -0.63 24.93 15.56
N ILE A 146 0.70 25.04 15.54
CA ILE A 146 1.46 25.61 14.41
C ILE A 146 1.28 24.76 13.16
N ALA A 147 1.32 23.43 13.27
CA ALA A 147 1.18 22.52 12.12
C ALA A 147 -0.20 22.64 11.46
N PHE A 148 -1.26 22.70 12.26
CA PHE A 148 -2.63 22.84 11.76
C PHE A 148 -2.92 24.25 11.25
N SER A 149 -2.47 25.30 11.96
CA SER A 149 -2.61 26.69 11.49
C SER A 149 -1.82 26.91 10.19
N LEU A 150 -0.61 26.38 10.07
CA LEU A 150 0.19 26.47 8.84
C LEU A 150 -0.51 25.78 7.68
N LYS A 151 -1.03 24.57 7.89
CA LYS A 151 -1.79 23.86 6.87
C LYS A 151 -2.98 24.68 6.39
N ASN A 152 -3.76 25.25 7.31
CA ASN A 152 -4.93 26.04 6.94
C ASN A 152 -4.49 27.28 6.15
N ALA A 153 -3.50 28.03 6.63
CA ALA A 153 -2.97 29.20 5.93
C ALA A 153 -2.45 28.90 4.52
N LEU A 154 -1.87 27.71 4.29
CA LEU A 154 -1.40 27.27 2.97
C LEU A 154 -2.53 26.82 2.02
N LEU A 155 -3.69 26.41 2.53
CA LEU A 155 -4.82 25.89 1.73
C LEU A 155 -5.96 26.91 1.55
N GLU A 156 -6.12 27.86 2.48
CA GLU A 156 -7.23 28.81 2.52
C GLU A 156 -7.23 29.77 1.31
N ARG A 157 -6.08 30.00 0.67
CA ARG A 157 -5.95 30.88 -0.52
C ARG A 157 -6.07 30.18 -1.86
N THR A 158 -5.98 28.85 -1.92
CA THR A 158 -6.30 28.11 -3.16
C THR A 158 -7.78 28.27 -3.54
N SER A 159 -8.64 28.56 -2.55
CA SER A 159 -10.07 28.79 -2.72
C SER A 159 -10.44 30.18 -3.25
N SER A 160 -9.48 31.11 -3.39
CA SER A 160 -9.74 32.52 -3.76
C SER A 160 -9.60 32.82 -5.26
N ASN A 161 -9.32 31.81 -6.10
CA ASN A 161 -9.28 31.97 -7.55
C ASN A 161 -10.66 31.62 -8.14
N PRO A 162 -11.34 32.54 -8.87
CA PRO A 162 -12.77 32.46 -9.18
C PRO A 162 -13.14 31.50 -10.33
N GLU A 163 -12.44 30.37 -10.46
CA GLU A 163 -12.95 29.20 -11.20
C GLU A 163 -13.36 28.05 -10.27
N SER A 164 -13.47 28.33 -8.97
CA SER A 164 -13.95 27.37 -7.97
C SER A 164 -14.67 28.06 -6.81
N GLY A 165 -15.78 28.76 -7.10
CA GLY A 165 -16.83 29.06 -6.11
C GLY A 165 -17.86 27.91 -6.13
N ILE A 166 -18.44 27.45 -5.02
CA ILE A 166 -19.32 28.23 -4.14
C ILE A 166 -19.20 27.79 -2.66
N ASP A 167 -19.33 28.80 -1.82
CA ASP A 167 -19.22 28.87 -0.36
C ASP A 167 -20.21 28.03 0.46
N MET A 168 -19.91 27.94 1.76
CA MET A 168 -20.91 27.70 2.80
C MET A 168 -21.52 29.04 3.22
N ALA A 169 -22.83 29.17 3.07
CA ALA A 169 -23.71 29.93 3.95
C ALA A 169 -25.03 29.17 4.05
N GLU A 170 -25.56 29.07 5.27
CA GLU A 170 -26.69 28.24 5.66
C GLU A 170 -28.07 28.80 5.21
N GLN A 171 -28.98 27.84 5.04
CA GLN A 171 -30.45 27.89 5.09
C GLN A 171 -31.26 28.40 3.88
N GLY A 172 -32.03 27.45 3.33
CA GLY A 172 -33.15 27.61 2.42
C GLY A 172 -33.55 26.24 1.87
N GLU A 173 -34.69 25.71 2.32
CA GLU A 173 -35.24 24.42 1.89
C GLU A 173 -35.39 24.35 0.35
N ASP A 174 -34.77 23.35 -0.28
CA ASP A 174 -35.49 22.55 -1.28
C ASP A 174 -34.87 21.16 -1.48
N ARG A 175 -35.73 20.19 -1.75
CA ARG A 175 -35.49 18.75 -1.70
C ARG A 175 -34.58 18.28 -2.83
N SER A 176 -33.33 17.93 -2.50
CA SER A 176 -32.45 17.14 -3.39
C SER A 176 -31.48 16.30 -2.56
N ARG A 177 -31.86 15.03 -2.34
CA ARG A 177 -31.08 13.88 -1.81
C ARG A 177 -29.83 14.24 -0.98
N GLU A 178 -29.96 14.21 0.35
CA GLU A 178 -28.82 14.13 1.28
C GLU A 178 -27.93 12.93 0.92
N ILE A 179 -26.77 13.19 0.28
CA ILE A 179 -25.69 12.22 0.26
C ILE A 179 -25.11 12.21 1.68
N VAL A 180 -25.24 11.06 2.33
CA VAL A 180 -24.87 10.78 3.71
C VAL A 180 -23.40 11.16 3.97
N ASN A 181 -23.19 12.36 4.53
CA ASN A 181 -21.90 12.84 5.04
C ASN A 181 -21.56 12.18 6.40
N GLU A 182 -21.79 10.88 6.54
CA GLU A 182 -21.47 10.17 7.77
C GLU A 182 -20.01 9.73 7.81
N LYS A 183 -19.41 9.92 8.97
CA LYS A 183 -18.06 9.45 9.26
C LYS A 183 -18.00 7.93 9.27
N ILE A 184 -17.26 7.32 8.35
CA ILE A 184 -17.01 5.88 8.35
C ILE A 184 -15.95 5.57 9.42
N LYS A 185 -16.40 5.00 10.55
CA LYS A 185 -15.52 4.51 11.61
C LYS A 185 -15.38 2.99 11.50
N ILE A 186 -14.14 2.50 11.44
CA ILE A 186 -13.87 1.07 11.47
C ILE A 186 -13.75 0.63 12.92
N SER A 187 -14.51 -0.40 13.29
CA SER A 187 -14.52 -0.95 14.64
C SER A 187 -13.19 -1.64 14.96
N SER A 188 -12.74 -1.56 16.21
CA SER A 188 -11.56 -2.28 16.69
C SER A 188 -11.67 -3.79 16.42
N GLY A 189 -12.87 -4.37 16.55
CA GLY A 189 -13.10 -5.79 16.24
C GLY A 189 -12.86 -6.13 14.76
N GLN A 190 -13.27 -5.24 13.84
CA GLN A 190 -13.02 -5.41 12.41
C GLN A 190 -11.52 -5.37 12.09
N ILE A 191 -10.77 -4.45 12.73
CA ILE A 191 -9.32 -4.34 12.56
C ILE A 191 -8.61 -5.58 13.11
N ILE A 192 -9.01 -6.09 14.28
CA ILE A 192 -8.44 -7.30 14.87
C ILE A 192 -8.67 -8.51 13.95
N LEU A 193 -9.91 -8.74 13.49
CA LEU A 193 -10.23 -9.84 12.57
C LEU A 193 -9.45 -9.72 11.25
N TYR A 194 -9.34 -8.52 10.69
CA TYR A 194 -8.50 -8.29 9.52
C TYR A 194 -7.02 -8.60 9.81
N ALA A 195 -6.51 -8.19 10.97
CA ALA A 195 -5.10 -8.34 11.32
C ALA A 195 -4.63 -9.80 11.39
N PHE A 196 -5.46 -10.70 11.95
CA PHE A 196 -5.17 -12.15 11.98
C PHE A 196 -5.29 -12.83 10.61
N THR A 197 -6.02 -12.21 9.67
CA THR A 197 -6.31 -12.82 8.37
C THR A 197 -5.54 -12.18 7.21
N ALA A 198 -4.84 -11.07 7.44
CA ALA A 198 -4.13 -10.34 6.39
C ALA A 198 -2.75 -10.92 6.10
N ASP A 199 -2.45 -11.25 4.84
CA ASP A 199 -1.08 -11.53 4.35
C ASP A 199 -0.31 -12.63 5.12
N TYR A 200 -1.00 -13.57 5.79
CA TYR A 200 -0.41 -14.62 6.63
C TYR A 200 0.57 -15.52 5.88
N ILE A 201 0.28 -15.88 4.62
CA ILE A 201 1.17 -16.70 3.79
C ILE A 201 2.51 -15.99 3.57
N ARG A 202 2.47 -14.69 3.23
CA ARG A 202 3.69 -13.90 3.03
C ARG A 202 4.50 -13.82 4.32
N SER A 203 3.85 -13.52 5.43
CA SER A 203 4.51 -13.44 6.74
C SER A 203 5.15 -14.77 7.13
N PHE A 204 4.47 -15.89 6.90
CA PHE A 204 5.01 -17.22 7.14
C PHE A 204 6.22 -17.51 6.26
N LEU A 205 6.15 -17.25 4.95
CA LEU A 205 7.29 -17.47 4.04
C LEU A 205 8.51 -16.62 4.41
N VAL A 206 8.31 -15.37 4.84
CA VAL A 206 9.39 -14.50 5.33
C VAL A 206 10.01 -15.10 6.60
N MET A 207 9.19 -15.51 7.57
CA MET A 207 9.67 -16.11 8.81
C MET A 207 10.42 -17.42 8.55
N MET A 208 9.91 -18.24 7.63
CA MET A 208 10.53 -19.49 7.23
C MET A 208 11.88 -19.25 6.55
N GLY A 209 12.00 -18.23 5.70
CA GLY A 209 13.28 -17.81 5.12
C GLY A 209 14.30 -17.33 6.16
N ILE A 210 13.85 -16.60 7.19
CA ILE A 210 14.70 -16.22 8.33
C ILE A 210 15.20 -17.47 9.05
N ILE A 211 14.32 -18.38 9.46
CA ILE A 211 14.72 -19.61 10.16
C ILE A 211 15.64 -20.47 9.30
N PHE A 212 15.36 -20.57 8.00
CA PHE A 212 16.21 -21.29 7.07
C PHE A 212 17.63 -20.70 7.01
N SER A 213 17.77 -19.37 7.13
CA SER A 213 19.08 -18.70 7.22
C SER A 213 19.87 -19.06 8.48
N PHE A 214 19.19 -19.51 9.53
CA PHE A 214 19.79 -20.01 10.78
C PHE A 214 19.88 -21.55 10.83
N TYR A 215 19.39 -22.26 9.81
CA TYR A 215 19.27 -23.72 9.84
C TYR A 215 20.60 -24.41 10.16
N SER A 216 21.71 -23.99 9.54
CA SER A 216 23.01 -24.60 9.79
C SER A 216 23.50 -24.42 11.22
N ARG A 217 23.28 -23.25 11.85
CA ARG A 217 23.67 -22.98 13.24
C ARG A 217 22.79 -23.70 14.23
N ILE A 218 21.48 -23.78 13.95
CA ILE A 218 20.56 -24.59 14.72
C ILE A 218 21.02 -26.04 14.68
N ARG A 219 21.28 -26.57 13.48
CA ARG A 219 21.76 -27.94 13.27
C ARG A 219 23.07 -28.22 14.01
N GLU A 220 24.06 -27.35 13.87
CA GLU A 220 25.37 -27.47 14.56
C GLU A 220 25.21 -27.47 16.08
N TYR A 221 24.36 -26.60 16.63
CA TYR A 221 24.05 -26.59 18.05
C TYR A 221 23.42 -27.91 18.51
N PHE A 222 22.44 -28.43 17.76
CA PHE A 222 21.82 -29.73 18.04
C PHE A 222 22.83 -30.89 17.91
N GLU A 223 23.72 -30.87 16.92
CA GLU A 223 24.78 -31.88 16.77
C GLU A 223 25.76 -31.87 17.94
N ASN A 224 26.17 -30.69 18.41
CA ASN A 224 27.03 -30.56 19.59
C ASN A 224 26.32 -31.02 20.88
N PHE A 225 25.05 -30.67 21.04
CA PHE A 225 24.24 -31.15 22.16
C PHE A 225 24.08 -32.67 22.13
N ARG A 226 23.91 -33.26 20.94
CA ARG A 226 23.83 -34.71 20.73
C ARG A 226 25.10 -35.43 21.18
N GLN A 227 26.27 -34.85 20.94
CA GLN A 227 27.54 -35.42 21.41
C GLN A 227 27.71 -35.37 22.94
N SER A 228 26.89 -34.60 23.64
CA SER A 228 26.98 -34.43 25.11
C SER A 228 26.07 -35.37 25.91
N VAL A 229 25.24 -36.18 25.25
CA VAL A 229 24.26 -37.07 25.89
C VAL A 229 24.51 -38.54 25.53
N ASP A 230 23.98 -39.45 26.33
CA ASP A 230 24.17 -40.91 26.17
C ASP A 230 23.50 -41.45 24.89
N GLU A 231 23.92 -42.64 24.44
CA GLU A 231 23.44 -43.27 23.19
C GLU A 231 21.91 -43.50 23.16
N TRP A 232 21.31 -43.86 24.30
CA TRP A 232 19.86 -44.07 24.41
C TRP A 232 19.09 -42.74 24.35
N GLU A 233 19.62 -41.68 24.97
CA GLU A 233 19.08 -40.32 24.88
C GLU A 233 19.19 -39.80 23.45
N ASN A 234 20.31 -40.10 22.77
CA ASN A 234 20.54 -39.78 21.37
C ASN A 234 19.54 -40.43 20.41
N ALA A 235 19.12 -41.66 20.67
CA ALA A 235 18.10 -42.35 19.90
C ALA A 235 16.72 -41.68 20.10
N ALA A 236 16.37 -41.35 21.35
CA ALA A 236 15.14 -40.65 21.68
C ALA A 236 15.08 -39.24 21.05
N LEU A 237 16.19 -38.49 21.10
CA LEU A 237 16.32 -37.16 20.48
C LEU A 237 16.16 -37.21 18.97
N SER A 238 16.74 -38.20 18.29
CA SER A 238 16.60 -38.35 16.83
C SER A 238 15.16 -38.65 16.41
N TYR A 239 14.45 -39.47 17.19
CA TYR A 239 13.03 -39.72 17.00
C TYR A 239 12.20 -38.45 17.21
N PHE A 240 12.46 -37.72 18.28
CA PHE A 240 11.80 -36.45 18.58
C PHE A 240 12.05 -35.39 17.50
N GLU A 241 13.29 -35.23 17.04
CA GLU A 241 13.66 -34.28 15.99
C GLU A 241 12.87 -34.55 14.70
N THR A 242 12.79 -35.81 14.28
CA THR A 242 12.07 -36.20 13.05
C THR A 242 10.57 -35.93 13.15
N HIS A 243 9.94 -36.21 14.30
CA HIS A 243 8.49 -36.11 14.47
C HIS A 243 8.00 -34.74 14.97
N SER A 244 8.91 -33.88 15.46
CA SER A 244 8.58 -32.52 15.92
C SER A 244 8.53 -31.49 14.78
N ILE A 245 9.05 -31.80 13.59
CA ILE A 245 9.08 -30.88 12.44
C ILE A 245 7.67 -30.33 12.10
N PRO A 246 6.60 -31.14 11.96
CA PRO A 246 5.27 -30.62 11.65
C PRO A 246 4.73 -29.70 12.75
N LEU A 247 4.98 -30.04 14.02
CA LEU A 247 4.59 -29.21 15.16
C LEU A 247 5.34 -27.88 15.15
N ALA A 248 6.66 -27.90 14.89
CA ALA A 248 7.48 -26.70 14.77
C ALA A 248 7.02 -25.79 13.62
N ILE A 249 6.69 -26.37 12.45
CA ILE A 249 6.11 -25.64 11.32
C ILE A 249 4.74 -25.03 11.70
N GLY A 250 3.90 -25.78 12.40
CA GLY A 250 2.60 -25.30 12.89
C GLY A 250 2.73 -24.13 13.87
N LEU A 251 3.61 -24.26 14.86
CA LEU A 251 3.92 -23.20 15.82
C LEU A 251 4.52 -21.97 15.13
N LEU A 252 5.40 -22.18 14.15
CA LEU A 252 5.97 -21.11 13.33
C LEU A 252 4.89 -20.36 12.54
N PHE A 253 3.95 -21.09 11.95
CA PHE A 253 2.83 -20.51 11.24
C PHE A 253 1.95 -19.66 12.17
N MET A 254 1.62 -20.17 13.36
CA MET A 254 0.87 -19.45 14.38
C MET A 254 1.61 -18.19 14.86
N LEU A 255 2.91 -18.29 15.14
CA LEU A 255 3.74 -17.16 15.52
C LEU A 255 3.80 -16.10 14.40
N SER A 256 3.91 -16.53 13.14
CA SER A 256 3.92 -15.64 11.97
C SER A 256 2.61 -14.87 11.83
N ILE A 257 1.47 -15.52 12.07
CA ILE A 257 0.15 -14.87 12.13
C ILE A 257 0.11 -13.87 13.28
N LEU A 258 0.54 -14.27 14.49
CA LEU A 258 0.49 -13.42 15.68
C LEU A 258 1.32 -12.14 15.51
N VAL A 259 2.58 -12.26 15.09
CA VAL A 259 3.48 -11.12 14.84
C VAL A 259 2.88 -10.18 13.79
N ASN A 260 2.31 -10.75 12.72
CA ASN A 260 1.67 -9.98 11.67
C ASN A 260 0.37 -9.29 12.14
N ALA A 261 -0.42 -9.96 12.98
CA ALA A 261 -1.63 -9.41 13.56
C ALA A 261 -1.32 -8.22 14.47
N ILE A 262 -0.35 -8.37 15.39
CA ILE A 262 0.11 -7.28 16.25
C ILE A 262 0.55 -6.08 15.40
N ARG A 263 1.36 -6.32 14.35
CA ARG A 263 1.80 -5.26 13.43
C ARG A 263 0.62 -4.54 12.77
N ASN A 264 -0.36 -5.28 12.27
CA ASN A 264 -1.53 -4.69 11.60
C ASN A 264 -2.46 -3.95 12.57
N ILE A 265 -2.66 -4.46 13.79
CA ILE A 265 -3.43 -3.77 14.84
C ILE A 265 -2.78 -2.43 15.16
N ILE A 266 -1.46 -2.42 15.41
CA ILE A 266 -0.70 -1.19 15.67
C ILE A 266 -0.80 -0.21 14.48
N THR A 267 -0.70 -0.72 13.26
CA THR A 267 -0.68 0.09 12.04
C THR A 267 -2.03 0.74 11.77
N TYR A 268 -3.13 -0.02 11.86
CA TYR A 268 -4.48 0.45 11.48
C TYR A 268 -5.38 0.77 12.68
N TYR A 269 -4.80 0.93 13.87
CA TYR A 269 -5.55 1.30 15.06
C TYR A 269 -6.32 2.61 14.87
N GLY A 270 -7.58 2.63 15.30
CA GLY A 270 -8.42 3.84 15.25
C GLY A 270 -8.72 4.35 13.83
N LEU A 271 -8.67 3.46 12.83
CA LEU A 271 -8.95 3.81 11.43
C LEU A 271 -10.34 4.44 11.28
N GLN A 272 -10.35 5.65 10.74
CA GLN A 272 -11.56 6.43 10.49
C GLN A 272 -11.41 7.27 9.23
N ILE A 273 -12.53 7.46 8.55
CA ILE A 273 -12.67 8.27 7.34
C ILE A 273 -13.70 9.35 7.64
N LYS A 274 -13.30 10.61 7.55
CA LYS A 274 -14.18 11.76 7.71
C LYS A 274 -14.42 12.37 6.32
N PRO A 275 -15.68 12.45 5.86
CA PRO A 275 -15.98 13.16 4.61
C PRO A 275 -15.79 14.67 4.80
N GLU A 276 -15.39 15.33 3.73
CA GLU A 276 -15.30 16.78 3.55
C GLU A 276 -15.76 17.09 2.10
N LYS A 277 -16.27 18.30 1.81
CA LYS A 277 -17.02 18.61 0.57
C LYS A 277 -16.47 17.94 -0.71
N SER A 278 -15.17 18.04 -0.97
CA SER A 278 -14.48 17.50 -2.17
C SER A 278 -13.35 16.52 -1.84
N SER A 279 -13.26 16.07 -0.58
CA SER A 279 -12.15 15.25 -0.12
C SER A 279 -12.52 14.37 1.09
N SER A 280 -11.72 13.34 1.35
CA SER A 280 -11.92 12.43 2.48
C SER A 280 -10.67 12.36 3.34
N TRP A 281 -10.82 12.69 4.62
CA TRP A 281 -9.75 12.59 5.62
C TRP A 281 -9.65 11.18 6.17
N ILE A 282 -8.54 10.51 5.90
CA ILE A 282 -8.24 9.21 6.46
C ILE A 282 -7.23 9.40 7.59
N SER A 283 -7.54 8.84 8.76
CA SER A 283 -6.61 8.83 9.89
C SER A 283 -6.54 7.47 10.56
N TYR A 284 -5.33 7.02 10.89
CA TYR A 284 -5.06 5.74 11.57
C TYR A 284 -3.67 5.69 12.21
N GLY A 285 -3.49 4.76 13.15
CA GLY A 285 -2.20 4.35 13.71
C GLY A 285 -2.05 4.56 15.22
N LEU A 286 -1.57 3.52 15.91
CA LEU A 286 -1.36 3.53 17.37
C LEU A 286 -0.01 4.12 17.76
N ILE A 287 1.04 3.88 16.98
CA ILE A 287 2.41 4.30 17.28
C ILE A 287 2.79 5.50 16.41
N SER A 288 2.63 5.36 15.09
CA SER A 288 2.77 6.44 14.12
C SER A 288 1.39 6.77 13.56
N ARG A 289 0.96 8.02 13.72
CA ARG A 289 -0.33 8.50 13.21
C ARG A 289 -0.15 8.99 11.78
N HIS A 290 -0.85 8.33 10.87
CA HIS A 290 -0.96 8.71 9.48
C HIS A 290 -2.24 9.51 9.31
N ASN A 291 -2.13 10.73 8.76
CA ASN A 291 -3.29 11.49 8.31
C ASN A 291 -3.08 11.78 6.82
N THR A 292 -3.98 11.28 5.99
CA THR A 292 -3.91 11.45 4.54
C THR A 292 -5.23 12.02 4.03
N LEU A 293 -5.12 13.10 3.28
CA LEU A 293 -6.23 13.67 2.53
C LEU A 293 -6.35 12.95 1.18
N LEU A 294 -7.53 12.42 0.90
CA LEU A 294 -7.89 11.92 -0.43
C LEU A 294 -8.73 12.98 -1.13
N GLN A 295 -8.25 13.53 -2.24
CA GLN A 295 -9.05 14.45 -3.07
C GLN A 295 -9.83 13.65 -4.11
N ASN A 296 -11.14 13.84 -4.19
CA ASN A 296 -12.03 13.04 -5.04
C ASN A 296 -11.66 13.12 -6.52
N ASN A 297 -11.25 14.30 -7.00
CA ASN A 297 -10.84 14.53 -8.39
C ASN A 297 -9.47 13.94 -8.75
N ARG A 298 -8.66 13.53 -7.77
CA ARG A 298 -7.33 12.94 -8.01
C ARG A 298 -7.30 11.44 -7.93
N ILE A 299 -8.42 10.81 -7.58
CA ILE A 299 -8.51 9.37 -7.48
C ILE A 299 -8.55 8.78 -8.89
N GLN A 300 -7.70 7.78 -9.12
CA GLN A 300 -7.48 7.14 -10.41
C GLN A 300 -8.05 5.72 -10.42
N THR A 301 -7.80 4.96 -9.35
CA THR A 301 -8.37 3.61 -9.22
C THR A 301 -8.91 3.33 -7.83
N PHE A 302 -9.98 2.55 -7.79
CA PHE A 302 -10.59 2.02 -6.58
C PHE A 302 -10.55 0.49 -6.62
N SER A 303 -9.61 -0.09 -5.88
CA SER A 303 -9.35 -1.52 -5.86
C SER A 303 -9.90 -2.19 -4.60
N ILE A 304 -10.92 -3.01 -4.74
CA ILE A 304 -11.48 -3.85 -3.68
C ILE A 304 -10.75 -5.20 -3.71
N THR A 305 -10.22 -5.61 -2.56
CA THR A 305 -9.49 -6.87 -2.39
C THR A 305 -10.04 -7.62 -1.18
N THR A 306 -10.30 -8.92 -1.32
CA THR A 306 -10.65 -9.80 -0.19
C THR A 306 -10.00 -11.16 -0.36
N GLN A 307 -9.34 -11.66 0.68
CA GLN A 307 -8.78 -13.02 0.72
C GLN A 307 -9.87 -14.01 1.12
N TRP A 308 -9.70 -15.30 0.84
CA TRP A 308 -10.75 -16.30 1.14
C TRP A 308 -11.28 -16.24 2.59
N ILE A 309 -10.39 -16.29 3.59
CA ILE A 309 -10.81 -16.22 5.01
C ILE A 309 -11.53 -14.90 5.30
N GLN A 310 -11.05 -13.79 4.75
CA GLN A 310 -11.67 -12.47 4.90
C GLN A 310 -13.06 -12.43 4.26
N LYS A 311 -13.25 -13.09 3.12
CA LYS A 311 -14.55 -13.19 2.45
C LYS A 311 -15.59 -13.91 3.31
N ILE A 312 -15.20 -15.00 3.98
CA ILE A 312 -16.08 -15.69 4.95
C ILE A 312 -16.48 -14.74 6.08
N LEU A 313 -15.54 -13.92 6.58
CA LEU A 313 -15.78 -12.91 7.61
C LEU A 313 -16.48 -11.63 7.10
N GLY A 314 -16.74 -11.54 5.78
CA GLY A 314 -17.30 -10.35 5.13
C GLY A 314 -16.39 -9.11 5.21
N LEU A 315 -15.07 -9.31 5.27
CA LEU A 315 -14.07 -8.24 5.38
C LEU A 315 -13.43 -7.95 4.02
N TYR A 316 -13.25 -6.66 3.75
CA TYR A 316 -12.69 -6.14 2.52
C TYR A 316 -11.59 -5.12 2.81
N LYS A 317 -10.63 -5.08 1.89
CA LYS A 317 -9.60 -4.07 1.81
C LYS A 317 -9.84 -3.23 0.56
N VAL A 318 -9.95 -1.93 0.73
CA VAL A 318 -9.99 -0.98 -0.38
C VAL A 318 -8.62 -0.33 -0.51
N ARG A 319 -8.08 -0.34 -1.73
CA ARG A 319 -6.90 0.43 -2.10
C ARG A 319 -7.32 1.51 -3.09
N VAL A 320 -7.07 2.75 -2.72
CA VAL A 320 -7.27 3.91 -3.59
C VAL A 320 -5.90 4.33 -4.13
N THR A 321 -5.79 4.50 -5.44
CA THR A 321 -4.63 5.17 -6.05
C THR A 321 -5.01 6.57 -6.47
N GLN A 322 -4.17 7.53 -6.13
CA GLN A 322 -4.35 8.92 -6.51
C GLN A 322 -3.16 9.41 -7.36
N ILE A 323 -3.39 10.48 -8.12
CA ILE A 323 -2.31 11.21 -8.80
C ILE A 323 -1.32 11.65 -7.71
N SER A 324 -0.11 11.11 -7.76
CA SER A 324 1.00 11.55 -6.94
C SER A 324 2.07 12.11 -7.83
N SER A 325 2.59 13.26 -7.46
CA SER A 325 3.68 13.86 -8.21
C SER A 325 4.99 13.08 -8.00
N ASP A 326 5.13 12.29 -6.93
CA ASP A 326 6.39 11.63 -6.58
C ASP A 326 6.64 10.27 -7.24
N ILE A 327 7.56 10.23 -8.22
CA ILE A 327 7.99 9.02 -8.95
C ILE A 327 8.61 7.97 -8.01
N GLN A 328 9.17 8.37 -6.87
CA GLN A 328 9.80 7.47 -5.90
C GLN A 328 8.90 7.15 -4.69
N ALA A 329 7.76 7.83 -4.52
CA ALA A 329 6.82 7.57 -3.41
C ALA A 329 5.59 6.77 -3.83
N ASP A 330 5.84 5.62 -4.45
CA ASP A 330 4.85 4.61 -4.84
C ASP A 330 3.95 4.14 -3.66
N LYS A 331 4.39 4.38 -2.41
CA LYS A 331 3.64 4.11 -1.17
C LYS A 331 2.69 5.23 -0.73
N LYS A 332 2.95 6.50 -1.09
CA LYS A 332 2.08 7.64 -0.71
C LYS A 332 0.91 7.81 -1.68
N ALA A 333 1.12 7.46 -2.95
CA ALA A 333 0.07 7.42 -3.97
C ALA A 333 -1.02 6.37 -3.70
N LYS A 334 -0.71 5.35 -2.89
CA LYS A 334 -1.54 4.16 -2.67
C LYS A 334 -2.01 4.10 -1.22
N VAL A 335 -3.25 4.54 -0.97
CA VAL A 335 -3.85 4.49 0.36
C VAL A 335 -4.59 3.18 0.55
N ASN A 336 -4.30 2.44 1.63
CA ASN A 336 -4.99 1.19 1.95
C ASN A 336 -5.92 1.41 3.15
N ILE A 337 -7.20 1.09 2.95
CA ILE A 337 -8.24 1.07 3.98
C ILE A 337 -8.64 -0.39 4.18
N VAL A 338 -8.63 -0.85 5.42
CA VAL A 338 -8.73 -2.28 5.75
C VAL A 338 -9.88 -2.57 6.71
N GLY A 339 -10.35 -3.82 6.71
CA GLY A 339 -11.39 -4.28 7.65
C GLY A 339 -12.78 -3.72 7.36
N LEU A 340 -13.04 -3.23 6.14
CA LEU A 340 -14.34 -2.72 5.74
C LEU A 340 -15.35 -3.85 5.57
N LYS A 341 -16.60 -3.63 5.98
CA LYS A 341 -17.75 -4.45 5.57
C LYS A 341 -18.25 -4.03 4.18
N LYS A 342 -19.09 -4.85 3.56
CA LYS A 342 -19.58 -4.62 2.19
C LYS A 342 -20.29 -3.26 2.07
N GLU A 343 -21.09 -2.92 3.06
CA GLU A 343 -21.85 -1.67 3.15
C GLU A 343 -20.88 -0.48 3.26
N GLN A 344 -19.84 -0.61 4.08
CA GLN A 344 -18.81 0.43 4.24
C GLN A 344 -17.96 0.62 2.98
N VAL A 345 -17.73 -0.44 2.19
CA VAL A 345 -17.06 -0.32 0.88
C VAL A 345 -17.92 0.49 -0.09
N GLN A 346 -19.24 0.23 -0.10
CA GLN A 346 -20.17 0.97 -0.94
C GLN A 346 -20.28 2.43 -0.50
N GLN A 347 -20.45 2.70 0.80
CA GLN A 347 -20.46 4.06 1.35
C GLN A 347 -19.17 4.81 1.00
N LEU A 348 -18.01 4.16 1.11
CA LEU A 348 -16.74 4.78 0.74
C LEU A 348 -16.64 5.09 -0.76
N PHE A 349 -17.16 4.20 -1.62
CA PHE A 349 -17.21 4.45 -3.06
C PHE A 349 -18.10 5.66 -3.36
N GLU A 350 -19.29 5.71 -2.78
CA GLU A 350 -20.25 6.81 -2.93
C GLU A 350 -19.70 8.14 -2.39
N GLN A 351 -18.96 8.13 -1.27
CA GLN A 351 -18.29 9.32 -0.73
C GLN A 351 -17.16 9.85 -1.64
N ILE A 352 -16.43 8.95 -2.30
CA ILE A 352 -15.30 9.30 -3.17
C ILE A 352 -15.77 9.77 -4.54
N TYR A 353 -16.69 9.03 -5.16
CA TYR A 353 -17.12 9.27 -6.54
C TYR A 353 -18.39 10.11 -6.65
N GLN A 354 -19.10 10.35 -5.54
CA GLN A 354 -20.39 11.04 -5.49
C GLN A 354 -21.48 10.39 -6.37
N GLU A 355 -21.32 9.09 -6.62
CA GLU A 355 -22.18 8.28 -7.49
C GLU A 355 -22.43 6.92 -6.84
N SER A 356 -23.60 6.34 -7.12
CA SER A 356 -23.93 4.99 -6.69
C SER A 356 -22.97 3.97 -7.27
N PHE A 357 -22.69 2.90 -6.52
CA PHE A 357 -21.81 1.84 -7.01
C PHE A 357 -22.30 1.24 -8.35
N PRO A 358 -21.46 1.21 -9.40
CA PRO A 358 -21.90 0.84 -10.75
C PRO A 358 -22.29 -0.65 -10.85
N GLY A 359 -23.42 -0.91 -11.50
CA GLY A 359 -23.90 -2.26 -11.79
C GLY A 359 -23.31 -2.78 -13.10
N PHE A 360 -22.16 -3.44 -13.05
CA PHE A 360 -21.44 -3.92 -14.24
C PHE A 360 -22.23 -4.96 -15.06
N ARG A 361 -22.71 -4.59 -16.26
CA ARG A 361 -23.48 -5.49 -17.13
C ARG A 361 -22.67 -6.14 -18.25
N GLN A 362 -21.87 -5.36 -18.98
CA GLN A 362 -21.09 -5.91 -20.10
C GLN A 362 -19.85 -6.61 -19.58
N ARG A 363 -19.64 -7.87 -20.00
CA ARG A 363 -18.57 -8.74 -19.52
C ARG A 363 -17.73 -9.29 -20.67
N PHE A 364 -16.42 -9.08 -20.59
CA PHE A 364 -15.43 -9.61 -21.51
C PHE A 364 -14.55 -10.63 -20.77
N THR A 365 -14.50 -11.85 -21.28
CA THR A 365 -13.73 -12.96 -20.69
C THR A 365 -12.42 -13.15 -21.44
N ALA A 366 -11.35 -13.48 -20.71
CA ALA A 366 -10.11 -13.94 -21.34
C ALA A 366 -10.24 -15.37 -21.87
N ASP A 367 -9.40 -15.70 -22.84
CA ASP A 367 -9.24 -17.06 -23.37
C ASP A 367 -8.63 -17.99 -22.32
N ASN A 368 -8.98 -19.28 -22.38
CA ASN A 368 -8.49 -20.30 -21.46
C ASN A 368 -6.95 -20.47 -21.49
N ARG A 369 -6.29 -20.04 -22.57
CA ARG A 369 -4.82 -20.03 -22.70
C ARG A 369 -4.12 -19.14 -21.69
N LEU A 370 -4.85 -18.25 -21.01
CA LEU A 370 -4.37 -17.55 -19.81
C LEU A 370 -3.83 -18.53 -18.74
N ALA A 371 -4.29 -19.79 -18.74
CA ALA A 371 -3.83 -20.85 -17.83
C ALA A 371 -2.38 -21.32 -18.10
N ILE A 372 -1.83 -21.13 -19.30
CA ILE A 372 -0.57 -21.79 -19.72
C ILE A 372 0.58 -21.42 -18.77
N LEU A 373 0.81 -20.13 -18.56
CA LEU A 373 1.92 -19.67 -17.71
C LEU A 373 1.74 -20.08 -16.23
N PRO A 374 0.55 -19.91 -15.60
CA PRO A 374 0.30 -20.45 -14.27
C PRO A 374 0.47 -21.98 -14.16
N VAL A 375 0.03 -22.75 -15.15
CA VAL A 375 0.20 -24.22 -15.16
C VAL A 375 1.68 -24.60 -15.25
N LEU A 376 2.44 -23.93 -16.12
CA LEU A 376 3.88 -24.15 -16.25
C LEU A 376 4.61 -23.89 -14.92
N LEU A 377 4.32 -22.75 -14.27
CA LEU A 377 5.05 -22.32 -13.07
C LEU A 377 4.57 -23.00 -11.77
N TYR A 378 3.27 -23.25 -11.62
CA TYR A 378 2.69 -23.74 -10.37
C TYR A 378 2.29 -25.22 -10.39
N ILE A 379 2.33 -25.88 -11.55
CA ILE A 379 2.06 -27.33 -11.67
C ILE A 379 3.31 -28.04 -12.20
N LEU A 380 3.78 -27.70 -13.41
CA LEU A 380 4.87 -28.45 -14.05
C LEU A 380 6.20 -28.29 -13.31
N LEU A 381 6.57 -27.07 -12.92
CA LEU A 381 7.83 -26.83 -12.22
C LEU A 381 7.90 -27.55 -10.84
N PRO A 382 6.87 -27.51 -9.96
CA PRO A 382 6.86 -28.32 -8.74
C PRO A 382 6.92 -29.83 -8.99
N ILE A 383 6.24 -30.34 -10.03
CA ILE A 383 6.36 -31.76 -10.42
C ILE A 383 7.80 -32.09 -10.78
N LEU A 384 8.45 -31.25 -11.59
CA LEU A 384 9.85 -31.46 -11.98
C LEU A 384 10.78 -31.42 -10.76
N ILE A 385 10.59 -30.47 -9.84
CA ILE A 385 11.39 -30.33 -8.62
C ILE A 385 11.22 -31.57 -7.73
N THR A 386 9.99 -32.00 -7.48
CA THR A 386 9.71 -33.18 -6.65
C THR A 386 10.24 -34.47 -7.28
N ALA A 387 10.09 -34.63 -8.59
CA ALA A 387 10.65 -35.78 -9.32
C ALA A 387 12.18 -35.78 -9.31
N THR A 388 12.82 -34.62 -9.50
CA THR A 388 14.28 -34.50 -9.48
C THR A 388 14.84 -34.82 -8.10
N ILE A 389 14.26 -34.24 -7.03
CA ILE A 389 14.70 -34.54 -5.65
C ILE A 389 14.42 -36.00 -5.33
N GLY A 390 13.25 -36.53 -5.70
CA GLY A 390 12.87 -37.93 -5.50
C GLY A 390 13.76 -38.95 -6.23
N TYR A 391 14.39 -38.54 -7.33
CA TYR A 391 15.36 -39.35 -8.06
C TYR A 391 16.71 -39.41 -7.34
N TRP A 392 17.20 -38.28 -6.82
CA TRP A 392 18.49 -38.21 -6.10
C TRP A 392 18.40 -38.65 -4.63
N GLN A 393 17.21 -38.56 -4.03
CA GLN A 393 16.95 -38.87 -2.63
C GLN A 393 15.61 -39.60 -2.51
N ILE A 394 15.56 -40.69 -1.75
CA ILE A 394 14.31 -41.39 -1.47
C ILE A 394 13.44 -40.50 -0.58
N LEU A 395 12.45 -39.84 -1.19
CA LEU A 395 11.48 -39.03 -0.46
C LEU A 395 10.45 -39.92 0.24
N PRO A 396 10.08 -39.64 1.49
CA PRO A 396 9.01 -40.36 2.16
C PRO A 396 7.63 -40.11 1.51
N VAL A 397 6.74 -41.11 1.60
CA VAL A 397 5.43 -41.14 0.93
C VAL A 397 4.57 -39.89 1.23
N TYR A 398 4.63 -39.36 2.45
CA TYR A 398 3.85 -38.18 2.82
C TYR A 398 4.24 -36.91 2.04
N LEU A 399 5.48 -36.80 1.54
CA LEU A 399 5.88 -35.67 0.69
C LEU A 399 5.29 -35.77 -0.71
N TYR A 400 5.21 -36.98 -1.27
CA TYR A 400 4.48 -37.20 -2.52
C TYR A 400 2.98 -36.91 -2.36
N ALA A 401 2.39 -37.31 -1.23
CA ALA A 401 0.99 -36.97 -0.91
C ALA A 401 0.78 -35.45 -0.78
N ALA A 402 1.70 -34.75 -0.11
CA ALA A 402 1.67 -33.29 0.01
C ALA A 402 1.83 -32.59 -1.36
N ALA A 403 2.73 -33.09 -2.22
CA ALA A 403 2.89 -32.60 -3.58
C ALA A 403 1.60 -32.81 -4.39
N ALA A 404 0.99 -34.00 -4.34
CA ALA A 404 -0.27 -34.28 -5.01
C ALA A 404 -1.40 -33.35 -4.54
N ALA A 405 -1.54 -33.15 -3.22
CA ALA A 405 -2.52 -32.23 -2.64
C ALA A 405 -2.29 -30.78 -3.10
N PHE A 406 -1.02 -30.33 -3.16
CA PHE A 406 -0.65 -29.02 -3.69
C PHE A 406 -1.04 -28.86 -5.16
N LEU A 407 -0.81 -29.86 -5.99
CA LEU A 407 -1.16 -29.82 -7.42
C LEU A 407 -2.68 -29.75 -7.63
N ILE A 408 -3.46 -30.51 -6.86
CA ILE A 408 -4.93 -30.44 -6.88
C ILE A 408 -5.41 -29.04 -6.50
N LEU A 409 -4.88 -28.48 -5.41
CA LEU A 409 -5.20 -27.13 -4.96
C LEU A 409 -4.86 -26.08 -6.02
N MET A 410 -3.66 -26.14 -6.60
CA MET A 410 -3.22 -25.19 -7.63
C MET A 410 -4.03 -25.32 -8.92
N GLY A 411 -4.36 -26.54 -9.34
CA GLY A 411 -5.25 -26.79 -10.47
C GLY A 411 -6.62 -26.12 -10.26
N PHE A 412 -7.22 -26.28 -9.09
CA PHE A 412 -8.47 -25.61 -8.72
C PHE A 412 -8.34 -24.08 -8.74
N LEU A 413 -7.27 -23.53 -8.16
CA LEU A 413 -7.06 -22.07 -8.08
C LEU A 413 -6.79 -21.45 -9.45
N ILE A 414 -6.00 -22.09 -10.32
CA ILE A 414 -5.74 -21.63 -11.69
C ILE A 414 -7.04 -21.65 -12.49
N ARG A 415 -7.82 -22.74 -12.36
CA ARG A 415 -9.10 -22.88 -13.04
C ARG A 415 -10.11 -21.81 -12.61
N ARG A 416 -10.14 -21.47 -11.32
CA ARG A 416 -10.93 -20.36 -10.77
C ARG A 416 -10.46 -19.01 -11.30
N TYR A 417 -9.14 -18.78 -11.32
CA TYR A 417 -8.52 -17.56 -11.84
C TYR A 417 -8.94 -17.29 -13.28
N VAL A 418 -8.75 -18.26 -14.17
CA VAL A 418 -9.05 -18.12 -15.60
C VAL A 418 -10.53 -17.86 -15.86
N ARG A 419 -11.45 -18.55 -15.17
CA ARG A 419 -12.90 -18.32 -15.37
C ARG A 419 -13.42 -16.98 -14.84
N THR A 420 -12.68 -16.36 -13.92
CA THR A 420 -13.13 -15.14 -13.25
C THR A 420 -12.34 -13.92 -13.68
N TYR A 421 -11.25 -14.10 -14.43
CA TYR A 421 -10.47 -13.03 -15.03
C TYR A 421 -11.30 -12.39 -16.16
N CYS A 422 -11.96 -11.29 -15.82
CA CYS A 422 -12.93 -10.64 -16.68
C CYS A 422 -12.78 -9.13 -16.61
N LEU A 423 -12.95 -8.48 -17.75
CA LEU A 423 -13.10 -7.04 -17.86
C LEU A 423 -14.59 -6.72 -17.95
N TYR A 424 -15.03 -5.73 -17.19
CA TYR A 424 -16.39 -5.24 -17.24
C TYR A 424 -16.42 -3.77 -17.64
N LEU A 425 -17.45 -3.42 -18.39
CA LEU A 425 -17.71 -2.05 -18.83
C LEU A 425 -19.13 -1.66 -18.43
N GLN A 426 -19.27 -0.47 -17.84
CA GLN A 426 -20.56 0.07 -17.46
C GLN A 426 -20.49 1.59 -17.34
N ASP A 427 -21.35 2.29 -18.07
CA ASP A 427 -21.47 3.76 -18.03
C ASP A 427 -20.11 4.45 -18.23
N GLU A 428 -19.55 5.03 -17.17
CA GLU A 428 -18.25 5.71 -17.16
C GLU A 428 -17.11 4.90 -16.53
N TYR A 429 -17.37 3.65 -16.14
CA TYR A 429 -16.45 2.82 -15.37
C TYR A 429 -16.01 1.57 -16.12
N LEU A 430 -14.73 1.25 -15.97
CA LEU A 430 -14.14 -0.01 -16.36
C LEU A 430 -13.71 -0.77 -15.09
N MET A 431 -14.03 -2.06 -14.99
CA MET A 431 -13.62 -2.90 -13.87
C MET A 431 -12.90 -4.16 -14.34
N LEU A 432 -11.68 -4.36 -13.85
CA LEU A 432 -10.99 -5.64 -13.97
C LEU A 432 -11.22 -6.48 -12.73
N GLU A 433 -11.79 -7.67 -12.89
CA GLU A 433 -12.02 -8.65 -11.82
C GLU A 433 -11.21 -9.91 -12.06
N TYR A 434 -10.67 -10.50 -11.00
CA TYR A 434 -10.18 -11.88 -11.01
C TYR A 434 -10.20 -12.50 -9.61
N LYS A 435 -10.37 -13.82 -9.55
CA LYS A 435 -10.49 -14.58 -8.30
C LYS A 435 -9.56 -15.78 -8.32
N MET A 436 -8.50 -15.72 -7.53
CA MET A 436 -7.64 -16.89 -7.24
C MET A 436 -7.79 -17.21 -5.75
N TRP A 437 -6.71 -17.12 -4.98
CA TRP A 437 -6.75 -17.09 -3.51
C TRP A 437 -7.35 -15.79 -2.96
N THR A 438 -7.12 -14.72 -3.71
CA THR A 438 -7.61 -13.38 -3.43
C THR A 438 -8.58 -12.99 -4.54
N GLU A 439 -9.73 -12.43 -4.16
CA GLU A 439 -10.66 -11.78 -5.08
C GLU A 439 -10.28 -10.31 -5.17
N LYS A 440 -10.00 -9.83 -6.39
CA LYS A 440 -9.66 -8.44 -6.65
C LYS A 440 -10.58 -7.87 -7.70
N LYS A 441 -11.15 -6.69 -7.41
CA LYS A 441 -11.89 -5.85 -8.34
C LYS A 441 -11.20 -4.51 -8.39
N THR A 442 -10.71 -4.10 -9.55
CA THR A 442 -10.10 -2.78 -9.74
C THR A 442 -10.99 -1.97 -10.66
N ILE A 443 -11.59 -0.92 -10.12
CA ILE A 443 -12.48 0.01 -10.82
C ILE A 443 -11.67 1.26 -11.19
N LEU A 444 -11.84 1.73 -12.42
CA LEU A 444 -11.26 2.96 -12.95
C LEU A 444 -12.36 3.74 -13.70
N ARG A 445 -12.27 5.07 -13.76
CA ARG A 445 -13.15 5.88 -14.63
C ARG A 445 -12.52 6.06 -15.99
N ILE A 446 -13.31 5.95 -17.05
CA ILE A 446 -12.84 6.05 -18.44
C ILE A 446 -12.16 7.41 -18.68
N LYS A 447 -12.67 8.49 -18.10
CA LYS A 447 -12.05 9.83 -18.20
C LYS A 447 -10.66 9.96 -17.57
N ASP A 448 -10.28 9.05 -16.68
CA ASP A 448 -8.96 9.05 -16.03
C ASP A 448 -7.91 8.28 -16.86
N ILE A 449 -8.31 7.63 -17.96
CA ILE A 449 -7.41 6.94 -18.88
C ILE A 449 -6.68 7.97 -19.74
N GLN A 450 -5.35 7.90 -19.77
CA GLN A 450 -4.49 8.80 -20.54
C GLN A 450 -4.05 8.21 -21.88
N SER A 451 -3.89 6.88 -21.93
CA SER A 451 -3.55 6.18 -23.16
C SER A 451 -4.04 4.74 -23.12
N VAL A 452 -4.28 4.20 -24.31
CA VAL A 452 -4.67 2.79 -24.50
C VAL A 452 -3.61 2.13 -25.38
N ARG A 453 -3.06 1.01 -24.91
CA ARG A 453 -2.06 0.24 -25.64
C ARG A 453 -2.57 -1.16 -25.91
N ILE A 454 -2.64 -1.53 -27.18
CA ILE A 454 -2.88 -2.92 -27.60
C ILE A 454 -1.54 -3.57 -27.93
N GLN A 455 -1.33 -4.79 -27.42
CA GLN A 455 -0.15 -5.60 -27.70
C GLN A 455 -0.57 -7.00 -28.16
N GLN A 456 0.12 -7.51 -29.17
CA GLN A 456 -0.09 -8.86 -29.68
C GLN A 456 1.26 -9.51 -29.97
N TYR A 457 1.58 -10.59 -29.23
CA TYR A 457 2.78 -11.39 -29.49
C TYR A 457 2.65 -12.17 -30.80
N ALA A 458 3.79 -12.52 -31.42
CA ALA A 458 3.80 -13.23 -32.71
C ALA A 458 2.98 -14.53 -32.68
N TRP A 459 3.11 -15.32 -31.61
CA TRP A 459 2.35 -16.58 -31.43
C TRP A 459 0.88 -16.39 -31.03
N HIS A 460 0.43 -15.16 -30.75
CA HIS A 460 -1.00 -14.85 -30.53
C HIS A 460 -1.72 -14.41 -31.81
N ARG A 461 -0.98 -14.08 -32.88
CA ARG A 461 -1.55 -13.59 -34.15
C ARG A 461 -2.45 -14.62 -34.83
N SER A 462 -1.97 -15.85 -35.00
CA SER A 462 -2.74 -16.94 -35.59
C SER A 462 -3.97 -17.32 -34.77
N LEU A 463 -3.97 -16.97 -33.49
CA LEU A 463 -5.03 -17.27 -32.53
C LEU A 463 -6.06 -16.15 -32.40
N GLY A 464 -5.83 -15.00 -33.05
CA GLY A 464 -6.68 -13.82 -32.90
C GLY A 464 -6.73 -13.28 -31.47
N LEU A 465 -5.69 -13.52 -30.65
CA LEU A 465 -5.62 -13.09 -29.26
C LEU A 465 -4.75 -11.85 -29.11
N GLY A 466 -5.07 -11.01 -28.13
CA GLY A 466 -4.31 -9.81 -27.81
C GLY A 466 -4.38 -9.45 -26.34
N HIS A 467 -3.71 -8.34 -26.03
CA HIS A 467 -3.65 -7.75 -24.70
C HIS A 467 -3.96 -6.26 -24.83
N ILE A 468 -4.75 -5.73 -23.90
CA ILE A 468 -5.03 -4.29 -23.82
C ILE A 468 -4.57 -3.76 -22.46
N THR A 469 -3.92 -2.60 -22.49
CA THR A 469 -3.47 -1.89 -21.29
C THR A 469 -4.07 -0.50 -21.30
N PHE A 470 -4.79 -0.16 -20.22
CA PHE A 470 -5.28 1.18 -19.95
C PHE A 470 -4.30 1.85 -19.00
N GLN A 471 -3.66 2.93 -19.44
CA GLN A 471 -2.69 3.67 -18.63
C GLN A 471 -3.38 4.86 -17.98
N THR A 472 -3.22 4.99 -16.66
CA THR A 472 -3.71 6.14 -15.87
C THR A 472 -2.54 6.78 -15.14
N ALA A 473 -2.71 8.01 -14.65
CA ALA A 473 -1.69 8.65 -13.81
C ALA A 473 -1.41 7.88 -12.51
N GLY A 474 -2.34 7.03 -12.07
CA GLY A 474 -2.24 6.22 -10.86
C GLY A 474 -1.73 4.79 -11.08
N GLY A 475 -1.38 4.43 -12.32
CA GLY A 475 -0.89 3.10 -12.73
C GLY A 475 -1.71 2.45 -13.84
N ASP A 476 -1.25 1.28 -14.27
CA ASP A 476 -1.79 0.59 -15.45
C ASP A 476 -2.75 -0.54 -15.07
N ILE A 477 -3.78 -0.73 -15.89
CA ILE A 477 -4.71 -1.87 -15.81
C ILE A 477 -4.57 -2.69 -17.08
N HIS A 478 -4.12 -3.94 -16.90
CA HIS A 478 -3.83 -4.86 -17.99
C HIS A 478 -4.91 -5.95 -18.09
N PHE A 479 -5.56 -6.06 -19.24
CA PHE A 479 -6.44 -7.17 -19.59
C PHE A 479 -5.78 -8.03 -20.68
N MET A 480 -5.52 -9.29 -20.36
CA MET A 480 -4.73 -10.20 -21.17
C MET A 480 -5.58 -11.29 -21.84
N TYR A 481 -5.14 -11.80 -23.00
CA TYR A 481 -5.77 -12.91 -23.72
C TYR A 481 -7.22 -12.62 -24.14
N GLY A 482 -7.51 -11.39 -24.54
CA GLY A 482 -8.79 -11.02 -25.15
C GLY A 482 -8.80 -11.27 -26.66
N GLU A 483 -9.99 -11.36 -27.25
CA GLU A 483 -10.16 -11.43 -28.70
C GLU A 483 -9.71 -10.11 -29.37
N MET A 484 -8.80 -10.19 -30.34
CA MET A 484 -8.13 -9.00 -30.91
C MET A 484 -9.11 -7.98 -31.50
N LYS A 485 -10.14 -8.43 -32.21
CA LYS A 485 -11.17 -7.54 -32.79
C LYS A 485 -11.94 -6.78 -31.71
N MET A 486 -12.35 -7.48 -30.65
CA MET A 486 -13.01 -6.88 -29.49
C MET A 486 -12.11 -5.86 -28.79
N LEU A 487 -10.82 -6.18 -28.62
CA LEU A 487 -9.86 -5.29 -27.98
C LEU A 487 -9.64 -4.01 -28.79
N GLN A 488 -9.57 -4.11 -30.13
CA GLN A 488 -9.48 -2.95 -31.02
C GLN A 488 -10.71 -2.05 -30.89
N GLN A 489 -11.91 -2.62 -31.01
CA GLN A 489 -13.15 -1.86 -30.87
C GLN A 489 -13.30 -1.21 -29.49
N LEU A 490 -12.90 -1.92 -28.43
CA LEU A 490 -12.91 -1.37 -27.08
C LEU A 490 -11.92 -0.22 -26.94
N ALA A 491 -10.71 -0.33 -27.51
CA ALA A 491 -9.74 0.76 -27.48
C ALA A 491 -10.23 1.98 -28.24
N ASP A 492 -10.75 1.80 -29.46
CA ASP A 492 -11.27 2.88 -30.29
C ASP A 492 -12.44 3.60 -29.59
N TRP A 493 -13.36 2.83 -28.97
CA TRP A 493 -14.47 3.41 -28.21
C TRP A 493 -13.99 4.16 -26.96
N VAL A 494 -13.04 3.62 -26.21
CA VAL A 494 -12.46 4.30 -25.04
C VAL A 494 -11.77 5.60 -25.46
N LEU A 495 -10.96 5.58 -26.52
CA LEU A 495 -10.28 6.77 -27.05
C LEU A 495 -11.29 7.82 -27.52
N TYR A 496 -12.31 7.40 -28.28
CA TYR A 496 -13.40 8.27 -28.70
C TYR A 496 -14.11 8.92 -27.51
N ARG A 497 -14.39 8.16 -26.44
CA ARG A 497 -15.04 8.69 -25.22
C ARG A 497 -14.18 9.72 -24.50
N ILE A 498 -12.86 9.50 -24.45
CA ILE A 498 -11.91 10.43 -23.82
C ILE A 498 -11.80 11.72 -24.63
N GLU A 499 -11.75 11.64 -25.97
CA GLU A 499 -11.58 12.80 -26.85
C GLU A 499 -12.87 13.61 -27.04
N SER A 500 -14.02 12.94 -27.18
CA SER A 500 -15.31 13.59 -27.45
C SER A 500 -15.97 14.21 -26.21
N ASN A 501 -15.57 13.78 -25.01
CA ASN A 501 -16.20 14.15 -23.74
C ASN A 501 -17.73 13.91 -23.70
N GLN A 502 -18.26 13.04 -24.58
CA GLN A 502 -19.69 12.72 -24.68
C GLN A 502 -20.06 11.53 -23.79
N ALA A 503 -21.00 11.72 -22.86
CA ALA A 503 -21.42 10.69 -21.91
C ALA A 503 -22.30 9.57 -22.52
N ASN A 504 -22.94 9.81 -23.67
CA ASN A 504 -24.09 9.02 -24.13
C ASN A 504 -23.85 8.05 -25.30
N VAL A 505 -22.61 7.79 -25.71
CA VAL A 505 -22.37 6.81 -26.79
C VAL A 505 -22.22 5.39 -26.21
N PRO A 506 -23.19 4.48 -26.43
CA PRO A 506 -23.11 3.12 -25.90
C PRO A 506 -22.02 2.32 -26.62
N PHE A 507 -21.32 1.45 -25.88
CA PHE A 507 -20.43 0.47 -26.50
C PHE A 507 -21.26 -0.67 -27.09
N LEU A 508 -21.25 -0.80 -28.42
CA LEU A 508 -21.96 -1.85 -29.16
C LEU A 508 -20.96 -2.92 -29.59
N TYR A 509 -20.79 -3.95 -28.76
CA TYR A 509 -20.10 -5.19 -29.14
C TYR A 509 -21.10 -6.34 -29.16
N SER A 510 -21.63 -6.65 -30.35
CA SER A 510 -22.43 -7.86 -30.52
C SER A 510 -21.49 -9.06 -30.68
N LYS A 511 -21.15 -9.69 -29.57
CA LYS A 511 -20.84 -11.12 -29.59
C LYS A 511 -22.18 -11.80 -29.82
N GLU A 512 -22.35 -12.63 -30.86
CA GLU A 512 -23.53 -13.48 -30.96
C GLU A 512 -23.70 -14.22 -29.61
N THR A 513 -24.73 -13.82 -28.86
CA THR A 513 -24.88 -14.16 -27.44
C THR A 513 -25.42 -15.59 -27.30
N GLU A 514 -24.71 -16.44 -26.57
CA GLU A 514 -25.33 -17.53 -25.83
C GLU A 514 -26.28 -16.93 -24.77
N PRO A 515 -27.53 -17.40 -24.65
CA PRO A 515 -28.51 -16.76 -23.80
C PRO A 515 -28.34 -17.17 -22.33
N ASP A 516 -28.55 -16.16 -21.49
CA ASP A 516 -29.15 -16.22 -20.16
C ASP A 516 -28.40 -16.91 -19.00
N LEU A 517 -28.00 -16.09 -18.03
CA LEU A 517 -27.68 -16.52 -16.66
C LEU A 517 -28.05 -15.40 -15.68
N ALA A 518 -29.27 -14.90 -15.79
CA ALA A 518 -29.97 -14.25 -14.68
C ALA A 518 -30.35 -15.32 -13.64
N HIS A 519 -29.43 -15.61 -12.71
CA HIS A 519 -29.71 -16.05 -11.33
C HIS A 519 -28.42 -16.52 -10.66
N ARG A 520 -27.88 -15.69 -9.75
CA ARG A 520 -27.18 -16.09 -8.51
C ARG A 520 -26.74 -14.82 -7.76
N MET A 521 -27.57 -14.43 -6.80
CA MET A 521 -27.23 -13.52 -5.69
C MET A 521 -26.13 -14.11 -4.80
#